data_AF-A0A1F9DGG3-F1
#
_entry.id   AF-A0A1F9DGG3-F1
#
_cell.length_a   1.000
_cell.length_b   1.000
_cell.length_c   1.000
_cell.angle_alpha   90.00
_cell.angle_beta   90.00
_cell.angle_gamma   90.00
#
_symmetry.space_group_name_H-M   'P 1'
#
loop_
_entity.id
_entity.type
_entity.pdbx_description
1 polymer ?
#
loop_
_entity_poly.entity_id
_entity_poly.type
_entity_poly.pdbx_seq_one_letter_code
_entity_poly.pdbx_strand_id
1 'polypeptide(L)'
;EFGNVDVKEFAKEEGWANDFAKSLGEKMKTTQLRKVFTSIKLMEQGVKGKVGSDPFDNPELYMLLPQMAYAKARKLIIPEFYDLAKTIINDGMIKNVGDFRRFAQFMTAIVAYHKQYGK
;
A
#
# COMPACT_ATOMS: atom_id res chain seq x y z
N GLU A 1 14.49 1.76 6.43
CA GLU A 1 13.66 2.82 5.81
C GLU A 1 13.10 2.26 4.52
N PHE A 2 11.80 2.43 4.29
CA PHE A 2 11.13 1.78 3.15
C PHE A 2 11.66 2.30 1.80
N GLY A 3 12.20 3.52 1.77
CA GLY A 3 12.78 4.16 0.60
C GLY A 3 14.04 3.48 0.05
N ASN A 4 14.71 2.63 0.84
CA ASN A 4 15.87 1.87 0.39
C ASN A 4 15.51 0.58 -0.36
N VAL A 5 14.24 0.18 -0.38
CA VAL A 5 13.80 -0.98 -1.16
C VAL A 5 13.79 -0.62 -2.64
N ASP A 6 14.59 -1.31 -3.46
CA ASP A 6 14.60 -1.09 -4.91
C ASP A 6 13.22 -1.46 -5.48
N VAL A 7 12.69 -0.63 -6.38
CA VAL A 7 11.45 -0.94 -7.12
C VAL A 7 11.55 -2.32 -7.78
N LYS A 8 12.74 -2.68 -8.25
CA LYS A 8 13.01 -3.98 -8.87
C LYS A 8 12.85 -5.18 -7.94
N GLU A 9 12.90 -5.01 -6.62
CA GLU A 9 12.74 -6.11 -5.66
C GLU A 9 11.27 -6.47 -5.46
N PHE A 10 10.36 -5.49 -5.44
CA PHE A 10 8.94 -5.77 -5.25
C PHE A 10 8.11 -5.79 -6.53
N ALA A 11 8.52 -5.08 -7.60
CA ALA A 11 7.71 -4.89 -8.80
C ALA A 11 7.97 -5.88 -9.94
N LYS A 12 8.96 -6.78 -9.81
CA LYS A 12 9.20 -7.84 -10.80
C LYS A 12 8.10 -8.89 -10.79
N GLU A 13 8.00 -9.67 -11.87
CA GLU A 13 7.07 -10.80 -11.99
C GLU A 13 7.33 -11.91 -10.95
N GLU A 14 8.50 -11.98 -10.33
CA GLU A 14 8.79 -12.85 -9.16
C GLU A 14 8.99 -12.04 -7.87
N GLY A 15 8.54 -10.78 -7.86
CA GLY A 15 8.67 -9.87 -6.74
C GLY A 15 7.55 -10.05 -5.71
N TRP A 16 7.78 -9.52 -4.50
CA TRP A 16 6.87 -9.65 -3.36
C TRP A 16 5.44 -9.19 -3.64
N ALA A 17 5.26 -8.18 -4.51
CA ALA A 17 3.93 -7.70 -4.87
C ALA A 17 3.14 -8.72 -5.70
N ASN A 18 3.81 -9.52 -6.54
CA ASN A 18 3.13 -10.55 -7.34
C ASN A 18 2.68 -11.74 -6.49
N ASP A 19 3.56 -12.23 -5.61
CA ASP A 19 3.23 -13.35 -4.71
C ASP A 19 2.12 -12.97 -3.73
N PHE A 20 2.17 -11.74 -3.23
CA PHE A 20 1.09 -11.20 -2.40
C PHE A 20 -0.21 -11.02 -3.19
N ALA A 21 -0.15 -10.55 -4.44
CA ALA A 21 -1.33 -10.43 -5.29
C ALA A 21 -1.97 -11.79 -5.62
N LYS A 22 -1.17 -12.84 -5.83
CA LYS A 22 -1.68 -14.21 -5.99
C LYS A 22 -2.37 -14.72 -4.74
N SER A 23 -1.84 -14.43 -3.55
CA SER A 23 -2.46 -14.85 -2.28
C SER A 23 -3.77 -14.10 -1.99
N LEU A 24 -3.92 -12.87 -2.51
CA LEU A 24 -5.16 -12.09 -2.45
C LEU A 24 -6.30 -12.74 -3.24
N GLY A 25 -6.05 -13.22 -4.47
CA GLY A 25 -7.02 -13.96 -5.30
C GLY A 25 -8.42 -13.33 -5.37
N GLU A 26 -9.49 -14.14 -5.47
CA GLU A 26 -10.90 -13.67 -5.41
C GLU A 26 -11.35 -13.28 -3.98
N LYS A 27 -10.50 -13.45 -2.97
CA LYS A 27 -10.86 -13.23 -1.56
C LYS A 27 -10.95 -11.74 -1.21
N MET A 28 -10.42 -10.86 -2.05
CA MET A 28 -10.48 -9.42 -1.86
C MET A 28 -11.24 -8.74 -3.00
N LYS A 29 -12.27 -7.95 -2.64
CA LYS A 29 -13.04 -7.20 -3.64
C LYS A 29 -12.21 -6.04 -4.19
N THR A 30 -12.11 -5.95 -5.52
CA THR A 30 -11.43 -4.87 -6.24
C THR A 30 -11.89 -3.47 -5.80
N THR A 31 -13.18 -3.30 -5.46
CA THR A 31 -13.72 -2.01 -4.95
C THR A 31 -13.06 -1.56 -3.64
N GLN A 32 -12.69 -2.50 -2.77
CA GLN A 32 -12.11 -2.19 -1.45
C GLN A 32 -10.63 -1.86 -1.57
N LEU A 33 -9.93 -2.64 -2.38
CA LEU A 33 -8.55 -2.36 -2.79
C LEU A 33 -8.46 -0.97 -3.44
N ARG A 34 -9.41 -0.63 -4.34
CA ARG A 34 -9.49 0.68 -4.97
C ARG A 34 -9.68 1.81 -3.96
N LYS A 35 -10.50 1.64 -2.91
CA LYS A 35 -10.70 2.67 -1.88
C LYS A 35 -9.41 3.01 -1.15
N VAL A 36 -8.70 2.00 -0.68
CA VAL A 36 -7.40 2.18 -0.01
C VAL A 36 -6.40 2.86 -0.95
N PHE A 37 -6.36 2.41 -2.20
CA PHE A 37 -5.46 2.94 -3.21
C PHE A 37 -5.77 4.41 -3.57
N THR A 38 -7.04 4.76 -3.70
CA THR A 38 -7.46 6.15 -3.95
C THR A 38 -6.97 7.07 -2.84
N SER A 39 -7.11 6.68 -1.57
CA SER A 39 -6.60 7.47 -0.44
C SER A 39 -5.08 7.66 -0.52
N ILE A 40 -4.33 6.61 -0.84
CA ILE A 40 -2.87 6.70 -1.04
C ILE A 40 -2.52 7.65 -2.19
N LYS A 41 -3.26 7.62 -3.30
CA LYS A 41 -3.03 8.51 -4.44
C LYS A 41 -3.34 9.97 -4.13
N LEU A 42 -4.35 10.25 -3.31
CA LEU A 42 -4.63 11.62 -2.85
C LEU A 42 -3.47 12.15 -2.00
N MET A 43 -2.95 11.34 -1.08
CA MET A 43 -1.74 11.69 -0.30
C MET A 43 -0.51 11.90 -1.20
N GLU A 44 -0.34 11.08 -2.24
CA GLU A 44 0.73 11.23 -3.24
C GLU A 44 0.65 12.57 -4.00
N GLN A 45 -0.55 13.02 -4.33
CA GLN A 45 -0.75 14.34 -4.93
C GLN A 45 -0.35 15.46 -3.98
N GLY A 46 -0.64 15.33 -2.68
CA GLY A 46 -0.27 16.32 -1.65
C GLY A 46 1.23 16.46 -1.40
N VAL A 47 2.04 15.46 -1.78
CA VAL A 47 3.51 15.51 -1.70
C VAL A 47 4.17 15.74 -3.07
N LYS A 48 3.40 16.07 -4.10
CA LYS A 48 3.93 16.39 -5.42
C LYS A 48 4.76 17.68 -5.33
N GLY A 49 5.99 17.62 -5.85
CA GLY A 49 6.94 18.75 -5.78
C GLY A 49 7.78 18.83 -4.50
N LYS A 50 7.49 18.02 -3.48
CA LYS A 50 8.36 17.89 -2.28
C LYS A 50 9.64 17.10 -2.60
N VAL A 51 10.71 17.39 -1.88
CA VAL A 51 11.99 16.65 -1.97
C VAL A 51 11.84 15.33 -1.22
N GLY A 52 12.53 14.27 -1.68
CA GLY A 52 12.41 12.94 -1.06
C GLY A 52 12.83 12.89 0.41
N SER A 53 13.79 13.72 0.81
CA SER A 53 14.26 13.85 2.19
C SER A 53 13.32 14.63 3.11
N ASP A 54 12.28 15.28 2.56
CA ASP A 54 11.35 16.06 3.38
C ASP A 54 10.61 15.13 4.34
N PRO A 55 10.41 15.53 5.62
CA PRO A 55 9.62 14.76 6.56
C PRO A 55 8.22 14.48 6.03
N PHE A 56 7.75 13.25 6.20
CA PHE A 56 6.39 12.85 5.90
C PHE A 56 5.62 12.66 7.20
N ASP A 57 4.75 13.61 7.51
CA ASP A 57 3.86 13.58 8.67
C ASP A 57 2.43 13.86 8.22
N ASN A 58 1.87 12.93 7.45
CA ASN A 58 0.47 13.00 7.05
C ASN A 58 -0.39 12.09 7.95
N PRO A 59 -1.25 12.65 8.82
CA PRO A 59 -2.15 11.87 9.68
C PRO A 59 -3.09 10.92 8.90
N GLU A 60 -3.40 11.24 7.64
CA GLU A 60 -4.24 10.39 6.78
C GLU A 60 -3.64 9.00 6.55
N LEU A 61 -2.32 8.86 6.61
CA LEU A 61 -1.65 7.56 6.50
C LEU A 61 -2.08 6.65 7.65
N TYR A 62 -2.07 7.16 8.88
CA TYR A 62 -2.50 6.42 10.06
C TYR A 62 -4.01 6.15 10.05
N MET A 63 -4.81 7.05 9.45
CA MET A 63 -6.26 6.86 9.28
C MET A 63 -6.61 5.72 8.32
N LEU A 64 -5.68 5.24 7.49
CA LEU A 64 -5.91 4.02 6.72
C LEU A 64 -6.08 2.80 7.63
N LEU A 65 -5.40 2.74 8.78
CA LEU A 65 -5.45 1.60 9.69
C LEU A 65 -6.87 1.34 10.24
N PRO A 66 -7.57 2.31 10.87
CA PRO A 66 -8.95 2.08 11.32
C PRO A 66 -9.91 1.83 10.15
N GLN A 67 -9.72 2.45 8.99
CA GLN A 67 -10.54 2.19 7.79
C GLN A 67 -10.40 0.75 7.31
N MET A 68 -9.16 0.24 7.25
CA MET A 68 -8.87 -1.14 6.88
C MET A 68 -9.35 -2.11 7.98
N ALA A 69 -9.19 -1.80 9.26
CA ALA A 69 -9.70 -2.61 10.36
C ALA A 69 -11.24 -2.77 10.28
N TYR A 70 -11.96 -1.69 9.98
CA TYR A 70 -13.40 -1.74 9.74
C TYR A 70 -13.75 -2.62 8.52
N ALA A 71 -13.03 -2.48 7.40
CA ALA A 71 -13.22 -3.33 6.24
C ALA A 71 -12.91 -4.81 6.52
N LYS A 72 -11.88 -5.10 7.35
CA LYS A 72 -11.53 -6.46 7.80
C LYS A 72 -12.66 -7.06 8.63
N ALA A 73 -13.23 -6.31 9.58
CA ALA A 73 -14.38 -6.75 10.39
C ALA A 73 -15.60 -7.06 9.51
N ARG A 74 -15.77 -6.33 8.41
CA ARG A 74 -16.82 -6.57 7.40
C ARG A 74 -16.48 -7.69 6.41
N LYS A 75 -15.34 -8.38 6.59
CA LYS A 75 -14.83 -9.44 5.69
C LYS A 75 -14.64 -8.96 4.24
N LEU A 76 -14.31 -7.67 4.08
CA LEU A 76 -14.17 -7.01 2.78
C LEU A 76 -12.72 -6.98 2.29
N ILE A 77 -11.77 -7.08 3.23
CA ILE A 77 -10.34 -7.24 2.97
C ILE A 77 -9.84 -8.45 3.76
N ILE A 78 -8.84 -9.14 3.23
CA ILE A 78 -8.26 -10.27 3.92
C ILE A 78 -7.33 -9.79 5.07
N PRO A 79 -7.21 -10.56 6.17
CA PRO A 79 -6.32 -10.22 7.28
C PRO A 79 -4.89 -9.90 6.87
N GLU A 80 -4.35 -10.64 5.91
CA GLU A 80 -2.97 -10.54 5.43
C GLU A 80 -2.67 -9.18 4.81
N PHE A 81 -3.64 -8.60 4.07
CA PHE A 81 -3.50 -7.26 3.48
C PHE A 81 -3.48 -6.18 4.56
N TYR A 82 -4.35 -6.33 5.57
CA TYR A 82 -4.35 -5.42 6.70
C TYR A 82 -3.05 -5.50 7.50
N ASP A 83 -2.57 -6.71 7.77
CA ASP A 83 -1.36 -6.92 8.56
C ASP A 83 -0.12 -6.39 7.82
N LEU A 84 -0.01 -6.60 6.50
CA LEU A 84 1.03 -6.01 5.65
C LEU A 84 1.04 -4.47 5.74
N ALA A 85 -0.12 -3.84 5.52
CA ALA A 85 -0.22 -2.39 5.56
C ALA A 85 0.05 -1.83 6.97
N LYS A 86 -0.42 -2.54 8.01
CA LYS A 86 -0.18 -2.20 9.42
C LYS A 86 1.31 -2.24 9.75
N THR A 87 2.04 -3.29 9.36
CA THR A 87 3.48 -3.40 9.59
C THR A 87 4.23 -2.23 8.96
N ILE A 88 3.95 -1.90 7.70
CA ILE A 88 4.64 -0.79 7.01
C ILE A 88 4.35 0.56 7.68
N ILE A 89 3.09 0.82 8.08
CA ILE A 89 2.68 2.10 8.68
C ILE A 89 3.14 2.23 10.14
N ASN A 90 2.99 1.18 10.96
CA ASN A 90 3.27 1.25 12.40
C ASN A 90 4.75 1.13 12.75
N ASP A 91 5.55 0.40 11.96
CA ASP A 91 6.97 0.19 12.28
C ASP A 91 7.83 1.42 11.93
N GLY A 92 7.21 2.56 11.67
CA GLY A 92 7.90 3.81 11.33
C GLY A 92 8.74 3.69 10.06
N MET A 93 8.36 2.78 9.15
CA MET A 93 9.10 2.57 7.90
C MET A 93 8.98 3.76 6.94
N ILE A 94 7.93 4.57 7.11
CA ILE A 94 7.66 5.78 6.35
C ILE A 94 8.00 7.00 7.21
N LYS A 95 9.17 7.61 6.98
CA LYS A 95 9.63 8.80 7.71
C LYS A 95 9.67 10.04 6.85
N ASN A 96 10.01 9.86 5.58
CA ASN A 96 10.16 10.93 4.61
C ASN A 96 9.29 10.71 3.36
N VAL A 97 9.21 11.74 2.52
CA VAL A 97 8.43 11.71 1.28
C VAL A 97 8.92 10.60 0.34
N GLY A 98 10.22 10.29 0.35
CA GLY A 98 10.81 9.19 -0.41
C GLY A 98 10.27 7.82 0.00
N ASP A 99 10.24 7.53 1.30
CA ASP A 99 9.65 6.31 1.86
C ASP A 99 8.17 6.20 1.49
N PHE A 100 7.42 7.29 1.64
CA PHE A 100 6.00 7.32 1.31
C PHE A 100 5.76 7.07 -0.18
N ARG A 101 6.55 7.69 -1.07
CA ARG A 101 6.48 7.44 -2.52
C ARG A 101 6.78 5.98 -2.84
N ARG A 102 7.76 5.38 -2.15
CA ARG A 102 8.10 3.97 -2.33
C ARG A 102 6.95 3.06 -1.87
N PHE A 103 6.32 3.37 -0.74
CA PHE A 103 5.12 2.70 -0.28
C PHE A 103 3.96 2.81 -1.28
N ALA A 104 3.70 4.01 -1.81
CA ALA A 104 2.68 4.22 -2.82
C ALA A 104 2.94 3.40 -4.10
N GLN A 105 4.21 3.30 -4.53
CA GLN A 105 4.61 2.45 -5.65
C GLN A 105 4.39 0.96 -5.36
N PHE A 106 4.76 0.49 -4.17
CA PHE A 106 4.53 -0.89 -3.73
C PHE A 106 3.04 -1.26 -3.74
N MET A 107 2.20 -0.40 -3.15
CA MET A 107 0.75 -0.58 -3.16
C MET A 107 0.17 -0.53 -4.58
N THR A 108 0.75 0.29 -5.48
CA THR A 108 0.38 0.32 -6.90
C THR A 108 0.68 -1.01 -7.59
N ALA A 109 1.86 -1.60 -7.33
CA ALA A 109 2.25 -2.88 -7.89
C ALA A 109 1.30 -4.01 -7.44
N ILE A 110 0.95 -4.06 -6.15
CA ILE A 110 -0.04 -5.03 -5.64
C ILE A 110 -1.38 -4.89 -6.38
N VAL A 111 -1.87 -3.67 -6.58
CA VAL A 111 -3.14 -3.43 -7.30
C VAL A 111 -3.06 -3.86 -8.76
N ALA A 112 -1.95 -3.55 -9.42
CA ALA A 112 -1.72 -3.92 -10.82
C ALA A 112 -1.73 -5.45 -10.99
N TYR A 113 -0.97 -6.18 -10.16
CA TYR A 113 -0.97 -7.64 -10.18
C TYR A 113 -2.31 -8.23 -9.73
N HIS A 114 -2.98 -7.64 -8.74
CA HIS A 114 -4.32 -8.10 -8.34
C HIS A 114 -5.32 -7.97 -9.49
N LYS A 115 -5.22 -6.93 -10.34
CA LYS A 115 -6.07 -6.81 -11.53
C LYS A 115 -5.77 -7.90 -12.58
N GLN A 116 -4.56 -8.44 -12.60
CA GLN A 116 -4.18 -9.55 -13.48
C GLN A 116 -4.79 -10.88 -13.02
N TYR A 117 -4.95 -11.11 -11.71
CA TYR A 117 -5.48 -12.37 -11.15
C TYR A 117 -6.94 -12.31 -10.71
N GLY A 118 -7.46 -11.11 -10.42
CA GLY A 118 -8.85 -10.88 -10.05
C GLY A 118 -9.71 -10.77 -11.29
N LYS A 119 -10.70 -11.67 -11.41
CA LYS A 119 -11.79 -11.56 -12.41
C LYS A 119 -12.65 -10.31 -12.18
#